data_AF-A0A2T4UNI2-F1
#
_entry.id   AF-A0A2T4UNI2-F1
#
_cell.length_a   1.000
_cell.length_b   1.000
_cell.length_c   1.000
_cell.angle_alpha   90.00
_cell.angle_beta   90.00
_cell.angle_gamma   90.00
#
_symmetry.space_group_name_H-M   'P 1'
#
loop_
_entity.id
_entity.type
_entity.pdbx_description
1 polymer ?
#
loop_
_entity_poly.entity_id
_entity_poly.type
_entity_poly.pdbx_seq_one_letter_code
_entity_poly.pdbx_strand_id
1 'polypeptide(L)'
;MPEHRLELYKLAVEMADRVSARRAVANSFFLTINTGLVALVGGTTLRWYVAAAGIVFSLAWGLLLSSYRKLNTAKFAVITAMEVDFSRQLFSEEYRLYKGEVVAQGEVGRRARISAWATKYRELGEVERIVPVVFALIYIIELLRQAGV
;
A
#
# COMPACT_ATOMS: atom_id res chain seq x y z
N MET A 1 19.67 9.34 -27.57
CA MET A 1 19.62 9.66 -26.12
C MET A 1 20.98 9.35 -25.52
N PRO A 2 21.55 10.18 -24.65
CA PRO A 2 22.77 9.86 -23.92
C PRO A 2 22.52 8.62 -23.05
N GLU A 3 23.36 7.58 -23.16
CA GLU A 3 23.21 6.30 -22.44
C GLU A 3 22.99 6.50 -20.93
N HIS A 4 23.68 7.49 -20.35
CA HIS A 4 23.58 7.85 -18.94
C HIS A 4 22.14 8.14 -18.47
N ARG A 5 21.27 8.74 -19.31
CA ARG A 5 19.88 9.03 -18.92
C ARG A 5 19.04 7.76 -18.79
N LEU A 6 19.27 6.79 -19.67
CA LEU A 6 18.58 5.50 -19.61
C LEU A 6 19.03 4.71 -18.38
N GLU A 7 20.31 4.79 -18.01
CA GLU A 7 20.83 4.17 -16.78
C GLU A 7 20.20 4.75 -15.52
N LEU A 8 20.15 6.08 -15.40
CA LEU A 8 19.48 6.75 -14.28
C LEU A 8 18.00 6.37 -14.20
N TYR A 9 17.32 6.27 -15.34
CA TYR A 9 15.93 5.84 -15.40
C TYR A 9 15.75 4.40 -14.93
N LYS A 10 16.56 3.46 -15.42
CA LYS A 10 16.54 2.06 -14.97
C LYS A 10 16.78 1.95 -13.46
N LEU A 11 17.77 2.69 -12.94
CA LEU A 11 18.07 2.73 -11.51
C LEU A 11 16.87 3.27 -10.71
N ALA A 12 16.23 4.35 -11.17
CA ALA A 12 15.07 4.92 -10.51
C ALA A 12 13.89 3.93 -10.43
N VAL A 13 13.62 3.22 -11.54
CA VAL A 13 12.59 2.18 -11.63
C VAL A 13 12.91 1.01 -10.70
N GLU A 14 14.14 0.51 -10.72
CA GLU A 14 14.57 -0.58 -9.85
C GLU A 14 14.47 -0.20 -8.36
N MET A 15 14.84 1.03 -8.01
CA MET A 15 14.68 1.52 -6.64
C MET A 15 13.21 1.62 -6.22
N ALA A 16 12.30 1.98 -7.14
CA ALA A 16 10.87 2.00 -6.87
C ALA A 16 10.31 0.58 -6.64
N ASP A 17 10.74 -0.38 -7.46
CA ASP A 17 10.38 -1.80 -7.31
C ASP A 17 10.87 -2.38 -5.97
N ARG A 18 12.14 -2.15 -5.63
CA ARG A 18 12.72 -2.58 -4.34
C ARG A 18 11.96 -2.03 -3.14
N VAL A 19 11.47 -0.80 -3.18
CA VAL A 19 10.65 -0.23 -2.09
C VAL A 19 9.28 -0.91 -2.03
N SER A 20 8.66 -1.18 -3.16
CA SER A 20 7.40 -1.94 -3.23
C SER A 20 7.55 -3.35 -2.66
N ALA A 21 8.64 -4.05 -2.98
CA ALA A 21 8.97 -5.35 -2.40
C ALA A 21 9.16 -5.26 -0.87
N ARG A 22 9.88 -4.24 -0.37
CA ARG A 22 10.03 -4.00 1.08
C ARG A 22 8.70 -3.76 1.79
N ARG A 23 7.78 -3.02 1.18
CA ARG A 23 6.42 -2.82 1.71
C ARG A 23 5.65 -4.14 1.84
N ALA A 24 5.74 -5.02 0.84
CA ALA A 24 5.09 -6.34 0.89
C ALA A 24 5.64 -7.19 2.05
N VAL A 25 6.96 -7.22 2.24
CA VAL A 25 7.60 -7.91 3.37
C VAL A 25 7.13 -7.33 4.71
N ALA A 26 7.10 -6.00 4.84
CA ALA A 26 6.62 -5.34 6.05
C ALA A 26 5.15 -5.71 6.35
N ASN A 27 4.28 -5.73 5.34
CA ASN A 27 2.88 -6.14 5.52
C ASN A 27 2.75 -7.55 6.07
N SER A 28 3.43 -8.52 5.47
CA SER A 28 3.39 -9.91 5.94
C SER A 28 3.92 -10.04 7.37
N PHE A 29 4.99 -9.30 7.72
CA PHE A 29 5.54 -9.27 9.07
C PHE A 29 4.52 -8.76 10.10
N PHE A 30 3.94 -7.58 9.88
CA PHE A 30 2.96 -7.01 10.80
C PHE A 30 1.68 -7.84 10.90
N LEU A 31 1.22 -8.41 9.78
CA LEU A 31 0.04 -9.29 9.77
C LEU A 31 0.28 -10.55 10.60
N THR A 32 1.45 -11.17 10.46
CA THR A 32 1.84 -12.35 11.24
C THR A 32 1.85 -12.06 12.74
N ILE A 33 2.54 -10.98 13.15
CA ILE A 33 2.63 -10.61 14.56
C ILE A 33 1.26 -10.28 15.13
N ASN A 34 0.46 -9.46 14.43
CA ASN A 34 -0.87 -9.08 14.92
C ASN A 34 -1.82 -10.29 15.00
N THR A 35 -1.75 -11.21 14.06
CA THR A 35 -2.55 -12.45 14.12
C THR A 35 -2.17 -13.30 15.33
N GLY A 36 -0.87 -13.45 15.60
CA GLY A 36 -0.38 -14.15 16.79
C GLY A 36 -0.80 -13.47 18.10
N LEU A 37 -0.67 -12.14 18.17
CA LEU A 37 -1.09 -11.35 19.33
C LEU A 37 -2.60 -11.45 19.58
N VAL A 38 -3.45 -11.39 18.53
CA VAL A 38 -4.90 -11.58 18.67
C VAL A 38 -5.22 -12.99 19.20
N ALA A 39 -4.56 -14.03 18.70
CA ALA A 39 -4.75 -15.39 19.19
C ALA A 39 -4.39 -15.52 20.68
N LEU A 40 -3.30 -14.88 21.12
CA LEU A 40 -2.88 -14.85 22.52
C LEU A 40 -3.87 -14.08 23.40
N VAL A 41 -4.40 -12.97 22.91
CA VAL A 41 -5.36 -12.14 23.63
C VAL A 41 -6.71 -12.86 23.83
N GLY A 42 -7.13 -13.70 22.89
CA GLY A 42 -8.30 -14.56 23.04
C GLY A 42 -8.14 -15.68 24.09
N GLY A 43 -6.90 -16.01 24.46
CA GLY A 43 -6.57 -16.98 25.51
C GLY A 43 -6.68 -16.35 26.90
N THR A 44 -7.67 -16.78 27.67
CA THR A 44 -8.02 -16.24 28.99
C THR A 44 -6.89 -16.38 30.01
N THR A 45 -6.08 -15.33 30.17
CA THR A 45 -5.21 -14.98 31.34
C THR A 45 -4.24 -13.83 31.01
N LEU A 46 -4.17 -13.36 29.75
CA LEU A 46 -3.27 -12.27 29.40
C LEU A 46 -3.77 -10.91 29.90
N ARG A 47 -2.86 -10.19 30.55
CA ARG A 47 -3.07 -8.86 31.16
C ARG A 47 -3.11 -7.75 30.08
N TRP A 48 -3.70 -6.62 30.44
CA TRP A 48 -3.91 -5.40 29.63
C TRP A 48 -2.72 -4.94 28.78
N TYR A 49 -1.48 -5.24 29.17
CA TYR A 49 -0.28 -4.84 28.44
C TYR A 49 -0.16 -5.49 27.05
N VAL A 50 -0.74 -6.68 26.82
CA VAL A 50 -0.68 -7.31 25.48
C VAL A 50 -1.62 -6.60 24.51
N ALA A 51 -2.82 -6.25 24.96
CA ALA A 51 -3.73 -5.41 24.17
C ALA A 51 -3.10 -4.04 23.89
N ALA A 52 -2.49 -3.40 24.89
CA ALA A 52 -1.77 -2.14 24.71
C ALA A 52 -0.63 -2.25 23.68
N ALA A 53 0.20 -3.30 23.77
CA ALA A 53 1.26 -3.56 22.80
C ALA A 53 0.71 -3.79 21.37
N GLY A 54 -0.40 -4.52 21.25
CA GLY A 54 -1.09 -4.75 19.98
C GLY A 54 -1.61 -3.46 19.33
N ILE A 55 -2.15 -2.53 20.12
CA ILE A 55 -2.57 -1.20 19.64
C ILE A 55 -1.37 -0.44 19.09
N VAL A 56 -0.26 -0.37 19.85
CA VAL A 56 0.96 0.31 19.42
C VAL A 56 1.51 -0.29 18.12
N PHE A 57 1.54 -1.63 18.02
CA PHE A 57 1.97 -2.34 16.81
C PHE A 57 1.07 -2.03 15.60
N SER A 58 -0.24 -1.98 15.81
CA SER A 58 -1.21 -1.67 14.74
C SER A 58 -1.07 -0.23 14.24
N LEU A 59 -0.86 0.73 15.16
CA LEU A 59 -0.61 2.12 14.80
C LEU A 59 0.72 2.27 14.05
N ALA A 60 1.78 1.63 14.54
CA ALA A 60 3.09 1.63 13.88
C ALA A 60 3.00 1.05 12.46
N TRP A 61 2.24 -0.03 12.27
CA TRP A 61 1.98 -0.61 10.95
C TRP A 61 1.31 0.40 10.00
N GLY A 62 0.24 1.06 10.45
CA GLY A 62 -0.46 2.07 9.65
C GLY A 62 0.43 3.26 9.27
N LEU A 63 1.26 3.74 10.19
CA LEU A 63 2.23 4.82 9.92
C LEU A 63 3.28 4.39 8.91
N LEU A 64 3.82 3.17 9.05
CA LEU A 64 4.82 2.62 8.14
C LEU A 64 4.26 2.48 6.71
N LEU A 65 3.04 1.94 6.57
CA LEU A 65 2.35 1.83 5.29
C LEU A 65 2.12 3.19 4.63
N SER A 66 1.72 4.19 5.42
CA SER A 66 1.54 5.55 4.95
C SER A 66 2.85 6.15 4.44
N SER A 67 3.97 5.88 5.13
CA SER A 67 5.31 6.31 4.72
C SER A 67 5.73 5.68 3.38
N TYR A 68 5.60 4.36 3.24
CA TYR A 68 5.93 3.67 1.98
C TYR A 68 5.11 4.19 0.81
N ARG A 69 3.82 4.47 1.01
CA ARG A 69 2.96 5.04 -0.03
C ARG A 69 3.44 6.42 -0.46
N LYS A 70 3.73 7.32 0.49
CA LYS A 70 4.25 8.67 0.19
C LYS A 70 5.57 8.59 -0.60
N LEU A 71 6.47 7.71 -0.19
CA LEU A 71 7.75 7.50 -0.87
C LEU A 71 7.56 6.94 -2.29
N ASN A 72 6.69 5.95 -2.47
CA ASN A 72 6.41 5.38 -3.79
C ASN A 72 5.75 6.41 -4.71
N THR A 73 4.83 7.24 -4.20
CA THR A 73 4.26 8.35 -4.97
C THR A 73 5.33 9.35 -5.41
N ALA A 74 6.25 9.72 -4.54
CA ALA A 74 7.36 10.62 -4.89
C ALA A 74 8.30 10.00 -5.94
N LYS A 75 8.67 8.72 -5.78
CA LYS A 75 9.49 8.00 -6.76
C LYS A 75 8.80 7.90 -8.12
N PHE A 76 7.51 7.59 -8.13
CA PHE A 76 6.73 7.53 -9.37
C PHE A 76 6.69 8.88 -10.07
N ALA A 77 6.48 9.98 -9.34
CA ALA A 77 6.51 11.33 -9.90
C ALA A 77 7.86 11.67 -10.55
N VAL A 78 8.97 11.26 -9.94
CA VAL A 78 10.32 11.43 -10.52
C VAL A 78 10.47 10.60 -11.80
N ILE A 79 10.04 9.33 -11.80
CA ILE A 79 10.10 8.46 -12.98
C ILE A 79 9.30 9.08 -14.14
N THR A 80 8.06 9.49 -13.90
CA THR A 80 7.21 10.16 -14.90
C THR A 80 7.83 11.47 -15.40
N ALA A 81 8.45 12.27 -14.53
CA ALA A 81 9.13 13.48 -14.94
C ALA A 81 10.34 13.19 -15.85
N MET A 82 11.09 12.11 -15.56
CA MET A 82 12.18 11.66 -16.42
C MET A 82 11.67 11.18 -17.78
N GLU A 83 10.50 10.55 -17.84
CA GLU A 83 9.90 10.04 -19.07
C GLU A 83 9.56 11.12 -20.10
N VAL A 84 9.38 12.39 -19.70
CA VAL A 84 9.03 13.50 -20.62
C VAL A 84 10.02 13.62 -21.78
N ASP A 85 11.29 13.34 -21.51
CA ASP A 85 12.35 13.39 -22.51
C ASP A 85 12.39 12.16 -23.41
N PHE A 86 11.72 11.05 -23.07
CA PHE A 86 11.78 9.80 -23.82
C PHE A 86 10.78 9.79 -24.97
N SER A 87 11.11 9.05 -26.04
CA SER A 87 10.21 8.87 -27.19
C SER A 87 8.89 8.20 -26.81
N ARG A 88 8.89 7.44 -25.71
CA ARG A 88 7.69 6.80 -25.16
C ARG A 88 7.72 6.87 -23.63
N GLN A 89 6.59 7.21 -23.04
CA GLN A 89 6.43 7.41 -21.61
C GLN A 89 5.71 6.20 -21.01
N LEU A 90 6.41 5.09 -20.85
CA LEU A 90 5.80 3.79 -20.54
C LEU A 90 4.95 3.83 -19.25
N PHE A 91 5.53 4.29 -18.15
CA PHE A 91 4.85 4.34 -16.85
C PHE A 91 3.81 5.45 -16.80
N SER A 92 4.03 6.57 -17.48
CA SER A 92 3.05 7.66 -17.57
C SER A 92 1.82 7.23 -18.38
N GLU A 93 2.02 6.52 -19.49
CA GLU A 93 0.95 5.88 -20.27
C GLU A 93 0.19 4.86 -19.42
N GLU A 94 0.92 3.96 -18.74
CA GLU A 94 0.34 2.96 -17.84
C GLU A 94 -0.52 3.61 -16.75
N TYR A 95 -0.04 4.67 -16.12
CA TYR A 95 -0.75 5.36 -15.04
C TYR A 95 -2.00 6.10 -15.52
N ARG A 96 -1.96 6.70 -16.71
CA ARG A 96 -3.15 7.30 -17.35
C ARG A 96 -4.21 6.25 -17.64
N LEU A 97 -3.80 5.12 -18.22
CA LEU A 97 -4.68 3.98 -18.46
C LEU A 97 -5.26 3.42 -17.15
N TYR A 98 -4.43 3.32 -16.10
CA TYR A 98 -4.84 2.88 -14.77
C TYR A 98 -5.90 3.80 -14.15
N LYS A 99 -5.75 5.13 -14.29
CA LYS A 99 -6.72 6.12 -13.81
C LYS A 99 -8.00 6.19 -14.64
N GLY A 100 -8.07 5.49 -15.77
CA GLY A 100 -9.17 5.60 -16.71
C GLY A 100 -9.17 6.93 -17.49
N GLU A 101 -8.06 7.68 -17.47
CA GLU A 101 -7.85 8.82 -18.35
C GLU A 101 -7.57 8.28 -19.76
N VAL A 102 -8.60 8.30 -20.60
CA VAL A 102 -8.53 7.80 -21.97
C VAL A 102 -7.58 8.69 -22.78
N VAL A 103 -6.46 8.13 -23.25
CA VAL A 103 -5.75 8.68 -24.42
C VAL A 103 -6.65 8.42 -25.63
N ALA A 104 -7.23 9.48 -26.17
CA ALA A 104 -8.21 9.39 -27.24
C ALA A 104 -7.59 8.83 -28.53
N GLN A 105 -7.91 7.59 -28.88
CA GLN A 105 -8.11 7.17 -30.28
C GLN A 105 -8.94 5.87 -30.32
N GLY A 106 -10.18 5.96 -30.82
CA GLY A 106 -11.12 4.86 -31.17
C GLY A 106 -11.23 3.68 -30.20
N GLU A 107 -12.29 3.47 -29.43
CA GLU A 107 -13.55 2.89 -29.90
C GLU A 107 -14.48 2.76 -28.68
N VAL A 108 -15.79 2.88 -28.91
CA VAL A 108 -16.78 3.20 -27.86
C VAL A 108 -17.33 1.98 -27.10
N GLY A 109 -17.09 0.74 -27.57
CA GLY A 109 -17.71 -0.46 -26.98
C GLY A 109 -16.97 -1.11 -25.80
N ARG A 110 -15.64 -0.93 -25.69
CA ARG A 110 -14.79 -1.51 -24.62
C ARG A 110 -14.68 -0.61 -23.37
N ARG A 111 -15.56 0.38 -23.24
CA ARG A 111 -15.44 1.49 -22.26
C ARG A 111 -16.03 1.17 -20.88
N ALA A 112 -17.06 0.32 -20.80
CA ALA A 112 -17.71 0.00 -19.52
C ALA A 112 -16.91 -0.99 -18.66
N ARG A 113 -16.33 -2.04 -19.25
CA ARG A 113 -15.54 -3.07 -18.54
C ARG A 113 -14.23 -2.54 -17.94
N ILE A 114 -13.65 -1.51 -18.54
CA ILE A 114 -12.38 -0.90 -18.11
C ILE A 114 -12.60 0.07 -16.94
N SER A 115 -13.70 0.82 -16.92
CA SER A 115 -14.01 1.63 -15.73
C SER A 115 -14.23 0.77 -14.47
N ALA A 116 -14.85 -0.41 -14.63
CA ALA A 116 -15.16 -1.34 -13.55
C ALA A 116 -13.95 -2.12 -13.01
N TRP A 117 -12.89 -2.35 -13.80
CA TRP A 117 -11.66 -2.97 -13.29
C TRP A 117 -10.80 -1.97 -12.49
N ALA A 118 -10.94 -0.66 -12.75
CA ALA A 118 -10.05 0.37 -12.20
C ALA A 118 -10.51 0.75 -10.79
N THR A 119 -11.83 0.75 -10.58
CA THR A 119 -12.43 0.77 -9.25
C THR A 119 -11.97 -0.42 -8.40
N LYS A 120 -11.88 -1.63 -8.98
CA LYS A 120 -11.46 -2.85 -8.28
C LYS A 120 -9.99 -2.84 -7.81
N TYR A 121 -9.10 -2.13 -8.50
CA TYR A 121 -7.70 -1.97 -8.04
C TYR A 121 -7.53 -0.85 -7.00
N ARG A 122 -8.45 0.13 -6.94
CA ARG A 122 -8.50 1.12 -5.85
C ARG A 122 -8.77 0.45 -4.49
N GLU A 123 -9.51 -0.66 -4.51
CA GLU A 123 -9.88 -1.44 -3.32
C GLU A 123 -8.66 -2.07 -2.62
N LEU A 124 -7.60 -2.46 -3.34
CA LEU A 124 -6.41 -3.06 -2.71
C LEU A 124 -5.69 -2.08 -1.77
N GLY A 125 -5.65 -0.79 -2.10
CA GLY A 125 -5.10 0.25 -1.24
C GLY A 125 -5.99 0.59 -0.04
N GLU A 126 -7.29 0.33 -0.13
CA GLU A 126 -8.24 0.49 0.98
C GLU A 126 -8.15 -0.69 1.95
N VAL A 127 -8.04 -1.92 1.45
CA VAL A 127 -7.83 -3.12 2.28
C VAL A 127 -6.58 -2.98 3.14
N GLU A 128 -5.46 -2.54 2.56
CA GLU A 128 -4.23 -2.32 3.34
C GLU A 128 -4.36 -1.23 4.42
N ARG A 129 -5.31 -0.30 4.28
CA ARG A 129 -5.57 0.74 5.28
C ARG A 129 -6.53 0.26 6.38
N ILE A 130 -7.46 -0.61 6.02
CA ILE A 130 -8.48 -1.13 6.93
C ILE A 130 -7.88 -2.15 7.90
N VAL A 131 -6.93 -2.98 7.43
CA VAL A 131 -6.41 -4.09 8.25
C VAL A 131 -5.77 -3.61 9.57
N PRO A 132 -4.84 -2.64 9.60
CA PRO A 132 -4.29 -2.15 10.88
C PRO A 132 -5.35 -1.55 11.80
N VAL A 133 -6.37 -0.89 11.24
CA VAL A 133 -7.47 -0.30 12.01
C VAL A 133 -8.32 -1.39 12.66
N VAL A 134 -8.64 -2.46 11.92
CA VAL A 134 -9.40 -3.61 12.45
C VAL A 134 -8.66 -4.25 13.63
N PHE A 135 -7.36 -4.50 13.49
CA PHE A 135 -6.56 -5.03 14.60
C PHE A 135 -6.53 -4.08 15.81
N ALA A 136 -6.32 -2.78 15.59
CA ALA A 136 -6.38 -1.79 16.67
C ALA A 136 -7.74 -1.80 17.40
N LEU A 137 -8.86 -1.90 16.66
CA LEU A 137 -10.20 -1.98 17.23
C LEU A 137 -10.39 -3.25 18.06
N ILE A 138 -9.92 -4.41 17.59
CA ILE A 138 -9.97 -5.67 18.35
C ILE A 138 -9.28 -5.50 19.70
N TYR A 139 -8.07 -4.93 19.72
CA TYR A 139 -7.35 -4.72 20.98
C TYR A 139 -8.01 -3.68 21.89
N ILE A 140 -8.59 -2.62 21.35
CA ILE A 140 -9.33 -1.60 22.13
C ILE A 140 -10.55 -2.25 22.79
N ILE A 141 -11.34 -3.02 22.04
CA ILE A 141 -12.52 -3.72 22.57
C ILE A 141 -12.12 -4.65 23.71
N GLU A 142 -11.05 -5.42 23.54
CA GLU A 142 -10.57 -6.29 24.60
C GLU A 142 -10.07 -5.51 25.82
N LEU A 143 -9.33 -4.41 25.62
CA LEU A 143 -8.84 -3.58 26.71
C LEU A 143 -10.00 -3.00 27.54
N LEU A 144 -11.08 -2.57 26.87
CA LEU A 144 -12.29 -2.09 27.53
C LEU A 144 -13.01 -3.23 28.28
N ARG A 145 -13.07 -4.43 27.71
CA ARG A 145 -13.61 -5.63 28.38
C ARG A 145 -12.86 -5.95 29.67
N GLN A 146 -11.54 -5.83 29.67
CA GLN A 146 -10.70 -6.07 30.85
C GLN A 146 -10.77 -4.94 31.89
N ALA A 147 -11.14 -3.72 31.50
CA ALA A 147 -11.27 -2.58 32.41
C ALA A 147 -12.65 -2.49 33.08
N GLY A 148 -13.68 -3.07 32.47
CA GLY A 148 -15.05 -3.11 32.98
C GLY A 148 -15.43 -4.38 33.76
N VAL A 149 -14.50 -5.32 33.90
CA VAL A 149 -14.59 -6.55 34.72
C VAL A 149 -13.65 -6.39 35.90
#